data_AF-A0A2D6FK24-F1
#
_entry.id   AF-A0A2D6FK24-F1
#
_cell.length_a   1.000
_cell.length_b   1.000
_cell.length_c   1.000
_cell.angle_alpha   90.00
_cell.angle_beta   90.00
_cell.angle_gamma   90.00
#
_symmetry.space_group_name_H-M   'P 1'
#
loop_
_entity.id
_entity.type
_entity.pdbx_description
1 polymer ?
#
loop_
_entity_poly.entity_id
_entity_poly.type
_entity_poly.pdbx_seq_one_letter_code
_entity_poly.pdbx_strand_id
1 'polypeptide(L)'
;MTVKEQVAKQLKPMFEYAEEHNLWFFHQGLSGLLWFSPQELREKQKDGQFIWGEDNWQLEDPFEELENLREEVIEKQEKYVNFATRIDKAVFETTGLKVRHAKYLPRIGN
;
A
#
# COMPACT_ATOMS: atom_id res chain seq x y z
N MET A 1 28.66 -7.69 21.96
CA MET A 1 27.53 -7.98 21.07
C MET A 1 26.76 -6.69 20.91
N THR A 2 26.61 -6.20 19.69
CA THR A 2 25.91 -4.93 19.42
C THR A 2 24.39 -5.14 19.39
N VAL A 3 23.60 -4.09 19.62
CA VAL A 3 22.13 -4.15 19.51
C VAL A 3 21.71 -4.65 18.13
N LYS A 4 22.42 -4.24 17.08
CA LYS A 4 22.21 -4.68 15.69
C LYS A 4 22.41 -6.19 15.52
N GLU A 5 23.44 -6.77 16.14
CA GLU A 5 23.69 -8.22 16.10
C GLU A 5 22.60 -9.02 16.84
N GLN A 6 22.06 -8.47 17.93
CA GLN A 6 20.96 -9.11 18.67
C GLN A 6 19.67 -9.11 17.86
N VAL A 7 19.29 -7.97 17.28
CA VAL A 7 18.11 -7.85 16.40
C VAL A 7 18.24 -8.75 15.18
N ALA A 8 19.42 -8.77 14.53
CA ALA A 8 19.65 -9.64 13.37
C ALA A 8 19.51 -11.14 13.72
N LYS A 9 19.92 -11.54 14.93
CA LYS A 9 19.79 -12.92 15.38
C LYS A 9 18.32 -13.29 15.67
N GLN A 10 17.56 -12.37 16.26
CA GLN A 10 16.13 -12.56 16.52
C GLN A 10 15.33 -12.65 15.22
N LEU A 11 15.56 -11.75 14.27
CA LEU A 11 14.82 -11.71 13.01
C LEU A 11 15.20 -12.82 12.02
N LYS A 12 16.31 -13.53 12.24
CA LYS A 12 16.80 -14.52 11.27
C LYS A 12 15.74 -15.56 10.86
N PRO A 13 15.03 -16.23 11.78
CA PRO A 13 13.99 -17.20 11.41
C PRO A 13 12.83 -16.54 10.64
N MET A 14 12.51 -15.28 10.97
CA MET A 14 11.45 -14.52 10.31
C MET A 14 11.82 -14.16 8.86
N PHE A 15 13.09 -13.80 8.61
CA PHE A 15 13.59 -13.60 7.25
C PHE A 15 13.55 -14.88 6.42
N GLU A 16 13.98 -16.00 6.99
CA GLU A 16 13.95 -17.31 6.33
C GLU A 16 12.53 -17.71 5.95
N TYR A 17 11.58 -17.56 6.90
CA TYR A 17 10.17 -17.84 6.66
C TYR A 17 9.57 -16.91 5.58
N ALA A 18 9.88 -15.61 5.64
CA ALA A 18 9.39 -14.63 4.67
C ALA A 18 9.87 -14.94 3.25
N GLU A 19 11.14 -15.33 3.08
CA GLU A 19 11.67 -15.72 1.77
C GLU A 19 11.05 -17.01 1.24
N GLU A 20 10.88 -18.02 2.10
CA GLU A 20 10.28 -19.30 1.70
C GLU A 20 8.82 -19.14 1.25
N HIS A 21 8.09 -18.21 1.88
CA HIS A 21 6.66 -18.01 1.66
C HIS A 21 6.34 -16.78 0.80
N ASN A 22 7.35 -16.08 0.26
CA ASN A 22 7.21 -14.81 -0.48
C ASN A 22 6.47 -13.70 0.29
N LEU A 23 6.59 -13.68 1.62
CA LEU A 23 5.98 -12.66 2.48
C LEU A 23 6.90 -11.46 2.67
N TRP A 24 6.29 -10.32 3.00
CA TRP A 24 6.98 -9.06 3.23
C TRP A 24 6.85 -8.63 4.68
N PHE A 25 7.85 -7.89 5.16
CA PHE A 25 7.83 -7.29 6.48
C PHE A 25 6.91 -6.07 6.46
N PHE A 26 5.89 -6.14 7.31
CA PHE A 26 4.89 -5.10 7.49
C PHE A 26 4.99 -4.50 8.89
N HIS A 27 4.87 -3.18 8.98
CA HIS A 27 4.73 -2.47 10.24
C HIS A 27 3.66 -1.39 10.12
N GLN A 28 2.71 -1.40 11.05
CA GLN A 28 1.73 -0.33 11.23
C GLN A 28 2.05 0.46 12.50
N GLY A 29 2.48 1.70 12.32
CA GLY A 29 2.83 2.59 13.42
C GLY A 29 2.21 3.98 13.30
N LEU A 30 2.56 4.86 14.25
CA LEU A 30 2.10 6.26 14.26
C LEU A 30 2.53 7.04 13.00
N SER A 31 3.64 6.64 12.38
CA SER A 31 4.17 7.22 11.14
C SER A 31 3.52 6.68 9.86
N GLY A 32 2.56 5.77 9.98
CA GLY A 32 1.88 5.12 8.85
C GLY A 32 2.29 3.67 8.64
N LEU A 33 2.02 3.17 7.43
CA LEU A 33 2.28 1.81 6.99
C LEU A 33 3.68 1.72 6.36
N LEU A 34 4.47 0.75 6.79
CA LEU A 34 5.78 0.45 6.23
C LEU A 34 5.77 -0.98 5.69
N TRP A 35 6.27 -1.14 4.47
CA TRP A 35 6.42 -2.42 3.79
C TRP A 35 7.85 -2.56 3.30
N PHE A 36 8.46 -3.70 3.56
CA PHE A 36 9.79 -4.04 3.05
C PHE A 36 9.84 -5.51 2.64
N SER A 37 10.34 -5.77 1.44
CA SER A 37 10.81 -7.11 1.12
C SER A 37 11.94 -7.55 2.07
N PRO A 38 12.18 -8.86 2.22
CA PRO A 38 13.32 -9.38 2.99
C PRO A 38 14.67 -8.76 2.59
N GLN A 39 14.88 -8.50 1.29
CA GLN A 39 16.10 -7.87 0.81
C GLN A 39 16.18 -6.38 1.23
N GLU A 40 15.13 -5.61 1.00
CA GLU A 40 15.10 -4.19 1.34
C GLU A 40 15.32 -3.96 2.83
N LEU A 41 14.65 -4.73 3.70
CA LEU A 41 14.81 -4.56 5.14
C LEU A 41 16.26 -4.83 5.56
N ARG A 42 16.92 -5.84 4.99
CA ARG A 42 18.34 -6.10 5.27
C ARG A 42 19.25 -4.96 4.83
N GLU A 43 19.01 -4.38 3.66
CA GLU A 43 19.77 -3.23 3.17
C GLU A 43 19.60 -2.03 4.10
N LYS A 44 18.36 -1.74 4.51
CA LYS A 44 18.07 -0.67 5.47
C LYS A 44 18.72 -0.90 6.83
N GLN A 45 18.66 -2.13 7.35
CA GLN A 45 19.31 -2.50 8.61
C GLN A 45 20.83 -2.47 8.51
N LYS A 46 21.41 -2.77 7.34
CA LYS A 46 22.84 -2.60 7.09
C LYS A 46 23.25 -1.14 7.25
N ASP A 47 22.41 -0.21 6.82
CA ASP A 47 22.61 1.25 6.93
C ASP A 47 22.22 1.82 8.31
N GLY A 48 21.80 0.97 9.25
CA GLY A 48 21.44 1.39 10.61
C GLY A 48 20.01 1.89 10.76
N GLN A 49 19.15 1.68 9.76
CA GLN A 49 17.74 2.04 9.79
C GLN A 49 16.89 0.84 10.20
N PHE A 50 15.75 1.09 10.84
CA PHE A 50 14.75 0.05 11.21
C PHE A 50 15.36 -1.15 11.97
N ILE A 51 16.27 -0.87 12.91
CA ILE A 51 16.87 -1.85 13.83
C ILE A 51 15.86 -2.18 14.94
N TRP A 52 14.72 -2.74 14.54
CA TRP A 52 13.61 -3.10 15.42
C TRP A 52 13.55 -4.61 15.58
N GLY A 53 13.18 -5.07 16.78
CA GLY A 53 13.00 -6.49 17.07
C GLY A 53 11.76 -7.07 16.37
N GLU A 54 11.64 -8.40 16.38
CA GLU A 54 10.55 -9.16 15.74
C GLU A 54 9.14 -8.68 16.12
N ASP A 55 8.94 -8.25 17.38
CA ASP A 55 7.64 -7.73 17.87
C ASP A 55 7.13 -6.49 17.12
N ASN A 56 8.00 -5.80 16.38
CA ASN A 56 7.63 -4.63 15.59
C ASN A 56 7.25 -4.97 14.16
N TRP A 57 7.39 -6.23 13.75
CA TRP A 57 7.15 -6.67 12.40
C TRP A 57 6.05 -7.73 12.35
N GLN A 58 5.28 -7.67 11.28
CA GLN A 58 4.37 -8.71 10.84
C GLN A 58 4.85 -9.20 9.47
N LEU A 59 4.47 -10.43 9.10
CA LEU A 59 4.71 -10.94 7.75
C LEU A 59 3.38 -11.04 7.04
N GLU A 60 3.27 -10.33 5.91
CA GLU A 60 2.04 -10.20 5.15
C GLU A 60 2.30 -10.50 3.67
N ASP A 61 1.28 -10.95 2.95
CA ASP A 61 1.36 -11.20 1.51
C ASP A 61 1.24 -9.86 0.75
N PRO A 62 2.30 -9.40 0.05
CA PRO A 62 2.24 -8.14 -0.70
C PRO A 62 1.23 -8.20 -1.87
N PHE A 63 0.88 -9.38 -2.38
CA PHE A 63 -0.10 -9.53 -3.46
C PHE A 63 -1.53 -9.38 -2.96
N GLU A 64 -1.81 -9.77 -1.72
CA GLU A 64 -3.11 -9.51 -1.08
C GLU A 64 -3.33 -7.99 -0.92
N GLU A 65 -2.31 -7.27 -0.43
CA GLU A 65 -2.36 -5.81 -0.33
C GLU A 65 -2.51 -5.14 -1.71
N LEU A 66 -1.83 -5.67 -2.74
CA LEU A 66 -1.97 -5.16 -4.10
C LEU A 66 -3.40 -5.29 -4.63
N GLU A 67 -4.08 -6.40 -4.35
CA GLU A 67 -5.47 -6.60 -4.75
C GLU A 67 -6.42 -5.69 -3.95
N ASN A 68 -6.20 -5.54 -2.63
CA ASN A 68 -6.96 -4.60 -1.80
C ASN A 68 -6.85 -3.17 -2.34
N LEU A 69 -5.65 -2.73 -2.69
CA LEU A 69 -5.42 -1.40 -3.28
C LEU A 69 -6.10 -1.26 -4.65
N ARG A 70 -6.13 -2.33 -5.45
CA ARG A 70 -6.85 -2.35 -6.73
C ARG A 70 -8.35 -2.18 -6.50
N GLU A 71 -8.94 -2.90 -5.56
CA GLU A 71 -10.35 -2.76 -5.20
C GLU A 71 -10.68 -1.34 -4.70
N GLU A 72 -9.83 -0.77 -3.83
CA GLU A 72 -9.98 0.62 -3.37
C GLU A 72 -9.95 1.63 -4.52
N VAL A 73 -9.07 1.41 -5.50
CA VAL A 73 -8.99 2.26 -6.69
C VAL A 73 -10.29 2.19 -7.48
N ILE A 74 -10.83 0.98 -7.70
CA ILE A 74 -12.11 0.79 -8.39
C ILE A 74 -13.23 1.51 -7.64
N GLU A 75 -13.34 1.30 -6.33
CA GLU A 75 -14.39 1.91 -5.50
C GLU A 75 -14.31 3.45 -5.53
N LYS A 76 -13.11 4.02 -5.40
CA LYS A 76 -12.89 5.47 -5.48
C LYS A 76 -13.19 6.02 -6.88
N GLN A 77 -12.89 5.27 -7.93
CA GLN A 77 -13.24 5.65 -9.30
C GLN A 77 -14.76 5.68 -9.52
N GLU A 78 -15.49 4.66 -9.05
CA GLU A 78 -16.96 4.64 -9.12
C GLU A 78 -17.58 5.83 -8.36
N LYS A 79 -17.07 6.11 -7.14
CA LYS A 79 -17.47 7.29 -6.36
C LYS A 79 -17.23 8.59 -7.13
N TYR A 80 -16.08 8.72 -7.78
CA TYR A 80 -15.76 9.88 -8.62
C TYR A 80 -16.75 10.03 -9.78
N VAL A 81 -17.01 8.97 -10.55
CA VAL A 81 -17.93 8.99 -11.70
C VAL A 81 -19.35 9.36 -11.27
N ASN A 82 -19.83 8.77 -10.18
CA ASN A 82 -21.14 9.08 -9.62
C ASN A 82 -21.24 10.55 -9.21
N PHE A 83 -20.20 11.08 -8.57
CA PHE A 83 -20.19 12.48 -8.15
C PHE A 83 -20.10 13.45 -9.35
N ALA A 84 -19.25 13.16 -10.33
CA ALA A 84 -19.14 13.95 -11.55
C ALA A 84 -20.46 14.00 -12.33
N THR A 85 -21.16 12.86 -12.43
CA THR A 85 -22.49 12.77 -13.05
C THR A 85 -23.51 13.64 -12.33
N ARG A 86 -23.48 13.66 -10.99
CA ARG A 86 -24.34 14.55 -10.18
C ARG A 86 -24.05 16.02 -10.43
N ILE A 87 -22.77 16.40 -10.57
CA ILE A 87 -22.39 17.78 -10.93
C ILE A 87 -22.91 18.13 -12.32
N ASP A 88 -22.67 17.29 -13.32
CA ASP A 88 -23.12 17.55 -14.70
C ASP A 88 -24.63 17.74 -14.79
N LYS A 89 -25.40 16.91 -14.07
CA LYS A 89 -26.85 17.05 -13.95
C LYS A 89 -27.24 18.39 -13.31
N ALA A 90 -26.63 18.73 -12.17
CA ALA A 90 -26.95 19.98 -11.46
C ALA A 90 -26.60 21.23 -12.29
N VAL A 91 -25.48 21.22 -13.03
CA VAL A 91 -25.08 22.32 -13.92
C VAL A 91 -26.05 22.44 -15.10
N PHE A 92 -26.44 21.33 -15.71
CA PHE A 92 -27.41 21.34 -16.80
C PHE A 92 -28.77 21.88 -16.35
N GLU A 93 -29.26 21.46 -15.18
CA GLU A 93 -30.53 21.93 -14.61
C GLU A 93 -30.50 23.44 -14.28
N THR A 94 -29.35 23.98 -13.86
CA THR A 94 -29.22 25.39 -13.46
C THR A 94 -28.90 26.33 -14.63
N THR A 95 -28.16 25.88 -15.62
CA THR A 95 -27.61 26.74 -16.69
C THR A 95 -28.08 26.37 -18.10
N GLY A 96 -28.66 25.19 -18.29
CA GLY A 96 -28.96 24.62 -19.60
C GLY A 96 -27.73 24.14 -20.39
N LEU A 97 -26.52 24.28 -19.84
CA LEU A 97 -25.27 23.90 -20.49
C LEU A 97 -24.90 22.46 -20.16
N LYS A 98 -24.52 21.68 -21.18
CA LYS A 98 -23.90 20.36 -20.97
C LYS A 98 -22.41 20.53 -20.71
N VAL A 99 -21.99 20.29 -19.48
CA VAL A 99 -20.57 20.08 -19.15
C VAL A 99 -20.26 18.60 -19.36
N ARG A 100 -19.07 18.28 -19.88
CA ARG A 100 -18.60 16.90 -20.02
C ARG A 100 -17.37 16.72 -19.15
N HIS A 101 -17.50 16.02 -18.02
CA HIS A 101 -16.35 15.54 -17.27
C HIS A 101 -15.69 14.28 -17.90
N ALA A 102 -16.11 13.88 -19.11
CA ALA A 102 -15.65 12.70 -19.85
C ALA A 102 -14.12 12.62 -20.11
N LYS A 103 -13.34 13.66 -19.81
CA LYS A 103 -11.87 13.63 -19.88
C LYS A 103 -11.19 12.87 -18.74
N TYR A 104 -11.92 12.53 -17.67
CA TYR A 104 -11.34 11.94 -16.46
C TYR A 104 -11.75 10.49 -16.22
N LEU A 105 -12.40 9.84 -17.20
CA LEU A 105 -12.69 8.41 -17.12
C LEU A 105 -11.37 7.63 -17.30
N PRO A 106 -10.94 6.85 -16.29
CA PRO A 106 -9.75 6.03 -16.42
C PRO A 106 -9.94 5.02 -17.56
N ARG A 107 -8.89 4.80 -18.35
CA ARG A 107 -8.88 3.76 -19.37
C ARG A 107 -8.83 2.42 -18.65
N ILE A 108 -9.96 1.73 -18.61
CA ILE A 108 -10.05 0.38 -18.09
C ILE A 108 -9.32 -0.53 -19.09
N GLY A 109 -8.16 -1.05 -18.70
CA GLY A 109 -7.53 -2.15 -19.43
C GLY A 109 -8.34 -3.41 -19.14
N ASN A 110 -8.88 -4.02 -20.19
CA ASN A 110 -9.47 -5.36 -20.14
C ASN A 110 -8.41 -6.43 -19.90
#